data_AF-A0A9C7RI27-F1
#
_entry.id   AF-A0A9C7RI27-F1
#
_cell.length_a   1.000
_cell.length_b   1.000
_cell.length_c   1.000
_cell.angle_alpha   90.00
_cell.angle_beta   90.00
_cell.angle_gamma   90.00
#
_symmetry.space_group_name_H-M   'P 1'
#
loop_
_entity.id
_entity.type
_entity.pdbx_description
1 polymer ?
#
loop_
_entity_poly.entity_id
_entity_poly.type
_entity_poly.pdbx_seq_one_letter_code
_entity_poly.pdbx_strand_id
1 'polypeptide(L)'
;MNSFIPRLWAARKIGYLLNQIRHQGENSEWVDAVIQLSIRYGIITPYTSFLVEEDDLFSGDGWEEQAHELVREYSGSAVGAEAVDKADAESNLRSAESVPQAGVPVDQYSGDIQQPRLKYVGDKTFFLQGEIWIDSLYDAAAMPVTDIGFGSDVYYQLLTTRPEWGKYFALGERVIFVVDGEAYQIVSEEQGISSLPSRLSVPESNSGASADGGVSAVRSIRSLCSMPFLTGLVMLVFGFKTRP
;
A
#
# COMPACT_ATOMS: atom_id res chain seq x y z
N MET A 1 -4.69 4.21 8.09
CA MET A 1 -5.18 2.82 8.28
C MET A 1 -4.05 1.94 8.78
N ASN A 2 -4.38 0.87 9.50
CA ASN A 2 -3.40 -0.01 10.13
C ASN A 2 -2.76 -0.96 9.10
N SER A 3 -1.62 -0.58 8.56
CA SER A 3 -0.88 -1.33 7.54
C SER A 3 -0.26 -2.64 8.04
N PHE A 4 -0.35 -2.90 9.33
CA PHE A 4 0.15 -4.09 9.98
C PHE A 4 -0.75 -5.31 9.77
N ILE A 5 -2.08 -5.11 9.83
CA ILE A 5 -3.05 -6.21 9.83
C ILE A 5 -3.03 -7.02 8.51
N PRO A 6 -3.06 -6.39 7.32
CA PRO A 6 -3.04 -7.14 6.06
C PRO A 6 -1.78 -7.98 5.88
N ARG A 7 -0.61 -7.42 6.23
CA ARG A 7 0.68 -8.13 6.12
C ARG A 7 0.80 -9.26 7.12
N LEU A 8 0.31 -9.07 8.35
CA LEU A 8 0.29 -10.14 9.35
C LEU A 8 -0.61 -11.31 8.92
N TRP A 9 -1.79 -10.99 8.37
CA TRP A 9 -2.67 -12.00 7.78
C TRP A 9 -1.98 -12.74 6.63
N ALA A 10 -1.31 -12.01 5.73
CA ALA A 10 -0.61 -12.61 4.60
C ALA A 10 0.51 -13.55 5.04
N ALA A 11 1.34 -13.15 6.01
CA ALA A 11 2.41 -13.99 6.55
C ALA A 11 1.85 -15.31 7.12
N ARG A 12 0.78 -15.24 7.92
CA ARG A 12 0.13 -16.43 8.49
C ARG A 12 -0.49 -17.31 7.41
N LYS A 13 -1.13 -16.71 6.41
CA LYS A 13 -1.77 -17.44 5.30
C LYS A 13 -0.72 -18.16 4.45
N ILE A 14 0.40 -17.51 4.15
CA ILE A 14 1.55 -18.10 3.47
C ILE A 14 2.06 -19.30 4.28
N GLY A 15 2.35 -19.12 5.57
CA GLY A 15 2.85 -20.21 6.42
C GLY A 15 1.87 -21.39 6.53
N TYR A 16 0.56 -21.13 6.45
CA TYR A 16 -0.45 -22.18 6.34
C TYR A 16 -0.37 -22.92 4.99
N LEU A 17 -0.28 -22.20 3.87
CA LEU A 17 -0.24 -22.79 2.53
C LEU A 17 1.02 -23.62 2.30
N LEU A 18 2.20 -23.13 2.72
CA LEU A 18 3.46 -23.88 2.68
C LEU A 18 3.34 -25.21 3.44
N ASN A 19 2.72 -25.17 4.62
CA ASN A 19 2.46 -26.38 5.39
C ASN A 19 1.53 -27.35 4.64
N GLN A 20 0.49 -26.86 3.94
CA GLN A 20 -0.36 -27.75 3.13
C GLN A 20 0.42 -28.41 1.99
N ILE A 21 1.25 -27.65 1.28
CA ILE A 21 2.10 -28.16 0.19
C ILE A 21 3.02 -29.27 0.70
N ARG A 22 3.62 -29.09 1.88
CA ARG A 22 4.50 -30.10 2.48
C ARG A 22 3.79 -31.42 2.84
N HIS A 23 2.53 -31.36 3.26
CA HIS A 23 1.78 -32.55 3.70
C HIS A 23 1.03 -33.25 2.56
N GLN A 24 0.53 -32.50 1.58
CA GLN A 24 -0.35 -33.02 0.54
C GLN A 24 0.32 -33.07 -0.84
N GLY A 25 1.54 -32.52 -0.97
CA GLY A 25 2.20 -32.31 -2.24
C GLY A 25 1.83 -30.98 -2.88
N GLU A 26 2.50 -30.66 -3.98
CA GLU A 26 2.29 -29.43 -4.73
C GLU A 26 0.87 -29.35 -5.31
N ASN A 27 0.26 -28.17 -5.16
CA ASN A 27 -0.98 -27.78 -5.81
C ASN A 27 -0.76 -26.39 -6.40
N SER A 28 -1.01 -26.22 -7.70
CA SER A 28 -0.79 -24.95 -8.41
C SER A 28 -1.54 -23.80 -7.76
N GLU A 29 -2.79 -23.99 -7.34
CA GLU A 29 -3.57 -22.94 -6.69
C GLU A 29 -2.94 -22.46 -5.38
N TRP A 30 -2.28 -23.35 -4.63
CA TRP A 30 -1.61 -22.97 -3.38
C TRP A 30 -0.28 -22.29 -3.65
N VAL A 31 0.46 -22.78 -4.63
CA VAL A 31 1.71 -22.18 -5.08
C VAL A 31 1.45 -20.76 -5.59
N ASP A 32 0.48 -20.59 -6.49
CA ASP A 32 0.08 -19.30 -7.05
C ASP A 32 -0.38 -18.33 -5.94
N ALA A 33 -1.16 -18.84 -4.98
CA ALA A 33 -1.59 -18.04 -3.84
C ALA A 33 -0.41 -17.61 -2.93
N VAL A 34 0.61 -18.47 -2.74
CA VAL A 34 1.82 -18.07 -2.01
C VAL A 34 2.55 -16.98 -2.78
N ILE A 35 2.80 -17.17 -4.07
CA ILE A 35 3.52 -16.21 -4.90
C ILE A 35 2.82 -14.85 -4.91
N GLN A 36 1.51 -14.82 -5.18
CA GLN A 36 0.73 -13.58 -5.21
C GLN A 36 0.73 -12.85 -3.87
N LEU A 37 0.60 -13.56 -2.74
CA LEU A 37 0.65 -12.95 -1.42
C LEU A 37 2.05 -12.42 -1.09
N SER A 38 3.09 -13.18 -1.46
CA SER A 38 4.48 -12.79 -1.27
C SER A 38 4.84 -11.53 -2.05
N ILE A 39 4.48 -11.45 -3.34
CA ILE A 39 4.66 -10.24 -4.17
C ILE A 39 3.87 -9.07 -3.58
N ARG A 40 2.56 -9.27 -3.35
CA ARG A 40 1.68 -8.19 -2.89
C ARG A 40 2.14 -7.58 -1.58
N TYR A 41 2.53 -8.41 -0.61
CA TYR A 41 2.86 -7.96 0.74
C TYR A 41 4.36 -7.86 1.00
N GLY A 42 5.20 -8.18 0.02
CA GLY A 42 6.66 -8.12 0.13
C GLY A 42 7.23 -9.14 1.11
N ILE A 43 6.59 -10.30 1.21
CA ILE A 43 7.01 -11.37 2.12
C ILE A 43 7.90 -12.32 1.33
N ILE A 44 9.18 -12.38 1.69
CA ILE A 44 10.12 -13.29 1.05
C ILE A 44 9.80 -14.71 1.51
N THR A 45 9.58 -15.58 0.54
CA THR A 45 9.34 -17.01 0.71
C THR A 45 10.27 -17.78 -0.20
N PRO A 46 10.42 -19.10 0.00
CA PRO A 46 11.25 -19.89 -0.90
C PRO A 46 10.75 -19.94 -2.35
N TYR A 47 9.47 -19.67 -2.59
CA TYR A 47 8.90 -19.54 -3.94
C TYR A 47 9.05 -18.13 -4.53
N THR A 48 9.63 -17.20 -3.77
CA THR A 48 9.78 -15.79 -4.17
C THR A 48 11.15 -15.22 -3.80
N SER A 49 12.20 -16.06 -3.80
CA SER A 49 13.59 -15.60 -3.64
C SER A 49 13.98 -14.61 -4.74
N PHE A 50 13.42 -14.77 -5.94
CA PHE A 50 13.58 -13.85 -7.07
C PHE A 50 13.23 -12.38 -6.75
N LEU A 51 12.37 -12.13 -5.74
CA LEU A 51 12.05 -10.77 -5.27
C LEU A 51 13.28 -10.00 -4.73
N VAL A 52 14.36 -10.71 -4.43
CA VAL A 52 15.62 -10.14 -3.94
C VAL A 52 16.62 -9.93 -5.08
N GLU A 53 16.58 -10.77 -6.11
CA GLU A 53 17.67 -10.93 -7.07
C GLU A 53 17.38 -10.29 -8.44
N GLU A 54 16.11 -10.28 -8.87
CA GLU A 54 15.76 -9.96 -10.25
C GLU A 54 15.39 -8.50 -10.50
N ASP A 55 15.73 -8.02 -11.69
CA ASP A 55 15.47 -6.66 -12.17
C ASP A 55 14.25 -6.59 -13.11
N ASP A 56 13.45 -7.66 -13.25
CA ASP A 56 12.34 -7.72 -14.22
C ASP A 56 10.95 -8.14 -13.68
N LEU A 57 10.70 -7.90 -12.39
CA LEU A 57 9.50 -8.38 -11.68
C LEU A 57 8.15 -7.97 -12.28
N PHE A 58 8.08 -6.88 -13.04
CA PHE A 58 6.81 -6.28 -13.51
C PHE A 58 6.65 -6.25 -15.03
N SER A 59 7.55 -6.90 -15.79
CA SER A 59 7.41 -7.00 -17.24
C SER A 59 6.62 -8.22 -17.64
N GLY A 60 5.30 -8.06 -17.75
CA GLY A 60 4.37 -8.95 -18.46
C GLY A 60 4.20 -10.33 -17.84
N ASP A 61 5.21 -11.19 -17.96
CA ASP A 61 5.08 -12.65 -17.80
C ASP A 61 6.30 -13.32 -17.15
N GLY A 62 7.41 -12.60 -16.91
CA GLY A 62 8.71 -13.21 -16.58
C GLY A 62 8.78 -13.91 -15.21
N TRP A 63 8.12 -13.35 -14.19
CA TRP A 63 8.21 -13.84 -12.82
C TRP A 63 7.48 -15.18 -12.60
N GLU A 64 6.49 -15.51 -13.43
CA GLU A 64 5.69 -16.73 -13.26
C GLU A 64 6.52 -17.97 -13.62
N GLU A 65 7.29 -17.92 -14.71
CA GLU A 65 8.21 -19.00 -15.10
C GLU A 65 9.32 -19.22 -14.07
N GLN A 66 9.92 -18.14 -13.58
CA GLN A 66 10.96 -18.17 -12.55
C GLN A 66 10.43 -18.70 -11.21
N ALA A 67 9.22 -18.29 -10.82
CA ALA A 67 8.58 -18.80 -9.63
C ALA A 67 8.30 -20.31 -9.75
N HIS A 68 7.84 -20.79 -10.91
CA HIS A 68 7.64 -22.22 -11.14
C HIS A 68 8.95 -23.03 -11.13
N GLU A 69 10.05 -22.46 -11.60
CA GLU A 69 11.38 -23.09 -11.50
C GLU A 69 11.83 -23.22 -10.03
N LEU A 70 11.73 -22.15 -9.26
CA LEU A 70 12.04 -22.16 -7.82
C LEU A 70 11.14 -23.12 -7.04
N VAL A 71 9.88 -23.26 -7.44
CA VAL A 71 8.95 -24.24 -6.85
C VAL A 71 9.47 -25.65 -7.02
N ARG A 72 9.95 -26.01 -8.21
CA ARG A 72 10.50 -27.34 -8.49
C ARG A 72 11.78 -27.62 -7.71
N GLU A 73 12.66 -26.62 -7.61
CA GLU A 73 13.88 -26.72 -6.82
C GLU A 73 13.56 -26.88 -5.33
N TYR A 74 12.70 -26.01 -4.79
CA TYR A 74 12.36 -25.99 -3.37
C TYR A 74 11.63 -27.25 -2.91
N SER A 75 10.75 -27.80 -3.76
CA SER A 75 9.96 -28.99 -3.48
C SER A 75 10.75 -30.29 -3.62
N GLY A 76 12.04 -30.21 -3.99
CA GLY A 76 12.97 -31.32 -3.87
C GLY A 76 13.08 -31.82 -2.42
N SER A 77 13.39 -33.10 -2.25
CA SER A 77 13.58 -33.72 -0.94
C SER A 77 14.72 -33.05 -0.17
N ALA A 78 14.38 -32.22 0.83
CA ALA A 78 15.35 -31.69 1.78
C ALA A 78 15.57 -32.69 2.94
N VAL A 79 16.82 -32.83 3.39
CA VAL A 79 17.19 -33.67 4.55
C VAL A 79 18.22 -32.96 5.43
N GLY A 80 18.31 -33.35 6.70
CA GLY A 80 19.29 -32.78 7.62
C GLY A 80 19.00 -31.32 7.97
N ALA A 81 20.03 -30.48 7.98
CA ALA A 81 19.94 -29.08 8.40
C ALA A 81 18.94 -28.28 7.54
N GLU A 82 18.96 -28.46 6.22
CA GLU A 82 18.05 -27.77 5.30
C GLU A 82 16.57 -28.04 5.62
N ALA A 83 16.23 -29.29 5.98
CA ALA A 83 14.85 -29.64 6.35
C ALA A 83 14.40 -28.97 7.66
N VAL A 84 15.32 -28.74 8.59
CA VAL A 84 15.06 -28.03 9.85
C VAL A 84 14.85 -26.54 9.57
N ASP A 85 15.75 -25.92 8.80
CA ASP A 85 15.66 -24.51 8.45
C ASP A 85 14.35 -24.19 7.70
N LYS A 86 13.97 -25.05 6.74
CA LYS A 86 12.67 -24.96 6.05
C LYS A 86 11.50 -25.04 7.03
N ALA A 87 11.52 -26.00 7.97
CA ALA A 87 10.45 -26.16 8.96
C ALA A 87 10.33 -24.96 9.91
N ASP A 88 11.46 -24.38 10.32
CA ASP A 88 11.50 -23.19 11.19
C ASP A 88 10.97 -21.95 10.46
N ALA A 89 11.39 -21.72 9.21
CA ALA A 89 10.90 -20.61 8.39
C ALA A 89 9.37 -20.66 8.21
N GLU A 90 8.83 -21.83 7.85
CA GLU A 90 7.37 -22.04 7.75
C GLU A 90 6.65 -21.80 9.08
N SER A 91 7.23 -22.31 10.18
CA SER A 91 6.66 -22.18 11.52
C SER A 91 6.59 -20.71 11.96
N ASN A 92 7.64 -19.94 11.67
CA ASN A 92 7.74 -18.52 11.97
C ASN A 92 6.70 -17.70 11.20
N LEU A 93 6.48 -18.01 9.92
CA LEU A 93 5.43 -17.35 9.13
C LEU A 93 4.03 -17.67 9.65
N ARG A 94 3.75 -18.94 9.92
CA ARG A 94 2.44 -19.39 10.42
C ARG A 94 2.12 -18.80 11.79
N SER A 95 3.14 -18.66 12.64
CA SER A 95 3.01 -18.18 14.02
C SER A 95 3.35 -16.69 14.15
N ALA A 96 3.47 -15.97 13.03
CA ALA A 96 3.89 -14.57 13.04
C ALA A 96 3.01 -13.74 13.98
N GLU A 97 3.65 -13.04 14.91
CA GLU A 97 3.01 -12.05 15.81
C GLU A 97 3.31 -10.61 15.37
N SER A 98 4.23 -10.43 14.42
CA SER A 98 4.63 -9.15 13.84
C SER A 98 4.74 -9.25 12.31
N VAL A 99 4.79 -8.10 11.64
CA VAL A 99 4.98 -8.02 10.20
C VAL A 99 6.44 -8.37 9.86
N PRO A 100 6.69 -9.29 8.92
CA PRO A 100 8.04 -9.57 8.44
C PRO A 100 8.69 -8.27 7.95
N GLN A 101 9.86 -7.93 8.48
CA GLN A 101 10.54 -6.69 8.13
C GLN A 101 10.96 -6.73 6.66
N ALA A 102 10.65 -5.67 5.91
CA ALA A 102 11.08 -5.50 4.52
C ALA A 102 12.61 -5.55 4.46
N GLY A 103 13.14 -6.48 3.67
CA GLY A 103 14.57 -6.51 3.32
C GLY A 103 15.51 -6.85 4.47
N VAL A 104 15.20 -7.87 5.29
CA VAL A 104 16.27 -8.58 6.00
C VAL A 104 16.77 -9.65 5.04
N PRO A 105 17.99 -9.53 4.47
CA PRO A 105 18.60 -10.66 3.77
C PRO A 105 18.70 -11.78 4.80
N VAL A 106 17.97 -12.87 4.58
CA VAL A 106 18.36 -14.16 5.14
C VAL A 106 19.55 -14.59 4.31
N ASP A 107 20.70 -13.96 4.55
CA ASP A 107 21.91 -14.71 4.83
C ASP A 107 23.08 -13.84 5.26
N GLN A 108 23.71 -14.37 6.29
CA GLN A 108 25.02 -14.08 6.79
C GLN A 108 26.10 -14.43 5.75
N TYR A 109 26.11 -13.90 4.51
CA TYR A 109 27.27 -14.02 3.62
C TYR A 109 27.19 -12.99 2.49
N SER A 110 28.03 -11.95 2.59
CA SER A 110 28.67 -11.15 1.51
C SER A 110 28.70 -9.67 1.91
N GLY A 111 29.91 -9.11 2.02
CA GLY A 111 30.17 -7.77 2.54
C GLY A 111 29.79 -6.61 1.61
N ASP A 112 28.72 -6.74 0.84
CA ASP A 112 28.16 -5.65 0.04
C ASP A 112 26.77 -5.30 0.58
N ILE A 113 26.60 -4.04 1.00
CA ILE A 113 25.28 -3.53 1.41
C ILE A 113 24.46 -3.36 0.13
N GLN A 114 23.82 -4.44 -0.32
CA GLN A 114 22.77 -4.32 -1.32
C GLN A 114 21.63 -3.53 -0.68
N GLN A 115 21.36 -2.34 -1.24
CA GLN A 115 20.22 -1.51 -0.85
C GLN A 115 18.96 -2.39 -0.80
N PRO A 116 18.07 -2.20 0.18
CA PRO A 116 16.85 -2.98 0.22
C PRO A 116 16.05 -2.71 -1.06
N ARG A 117 15.97 -3.70 -1.96
CA ARG A 117 15.14 -3.65 -3.18
C ARG A 117 13.64 -3.67 -2.89
N LEU A 118 13.26 -3.61 -1.62
CA LEU A 118 11.89 -3.70 -1.13
C LEU A 118 11.69 -2.71 0.02
N LYS A 119 10.65 -1.89 -0.06
CA LYS A 119 10.26 -0.94 1.00
C LYS A 119 8.76 -1.01 1.29
N TYR A 120 8.41 -0.87 2.56
CA TYR A 120 7.02 -0.64 2.96
C TYR A 120 6.75 0.85 3.16
N VAL A 121 5.73 1.38 2.48
CA VAL A 121 5.30 2.77 2.62
C VAL A 121 3.82 2.81 2.99
N GLY A 122 3.56 2.93 4.28
CA GLY A 122 2.23 2.70 4.82
C GLY A 122 1.78 1.25 4.59
N ASP A 123 0.66 1.09 3.92
CA ASP A 123 0.02 -0.18 3.54
C ASP A 123 0.51 -0.77 2.23
N LYS A 124 1.34 -0.04 1.48
CA LYS A 124 1.89 -0.48 0.19
C LYS A 124 3.28 -1.09 0.31
N THR A 125 3.59 -1.95 -0.65
CA THR A 125 4.91 -2.53 -0.82
C THR A 125 5.47 -2.03 -2.13
N PHE A 126 6.70 -1.53 -2.09
CA PHE A 126 7.40 -1.01 -3.24
C PHE A 126 8.65 -1.83 -3.50
N PHE A 127 8.89 -2.16 -4.76
CA PHE A 127 10.09 -2.84 -5.22
C PHE A 127 10.94 -1.86 -6.04
N LEU A 128 12.26 -1.91 -5.89
CA LEU A 128 13.17 -1.13 -6.70
C LEU A 128 13.56 -1.95 -7.94
N GLN A 129 13.18 -1.46 -9.11
CA GLN A 129 13.54 -2.04 -10.40
C GLN A 129 14.36 -1.02 -11.20
N GLY A 130 15.66 -1.29 -11.36
CA GLY A 130 16.60 -0.28 -11.83
C GLY A 130 16.60 0.95 -10.92
N GLU A 131 16.11 2.08 -11.43
CA GLU A 131 15.99 3.34 -10.67
C GLU A 131 14.54 3.70 -10.32
N ILE A 132 13.58 2.82 -10.61
CA ILE A 132 12.15 3.09 -10.45
C ILE A 132 11.62 2.29 -9.27
N TRP A 133 10.97 2.98 -8.31
CA TRP A 133 10.18 2.31 -7.28
C TRP A 133 8.81 1.94 -7.81
N ILE A 134 8.42 0.67 -7.74
CA ILE A 134 7.15 0.17 -8.30
C ILE A 134 6.30 -0.42 -7.18
N ASP A 135 5.07 0.08 -7.04
CA ASP A 135 4.05 -0.46 -6.12
C ASP A 135 3.63 -1.88 -6.55
N SER A 136 3.58 -2.81 -5.60
CA SER A 136 3.22 -4.21 -5.82
C SER A 136 1.80 -4.43 -6.37
N LEU A 137 0.95 -3.40 -6.35
CA LEU A 137 -0.37 -3.40 -6.96
C LEU A 137 -0.37 -3.01 -8.45
N TYR A 138 0.76 -2.53 -8.97
CA TYR A 138 0.85 -2.12 -10.37
C TYR A 138 0.83 -3.35 -11.29
N ASP A 139 -0.03 -3.27 -12.30
CA ASP A 139 -0.13 -4.24 -13.38
C ASP A 139 0.06 -3.49 -14.70
N ALA A 140 1.21 -3.67 -15.34
CA ALA A 140 1.56 -2.98 -16.58
C ALA A 140 0.66 -3.35 -17.76
N ALA A 141 0.03 -4.53 -17.74
CA ALA A 141 -0.86 -4.98 -18.81
C ALA A 141 -2.26 -4.36 -18.68
N ALA A 142 -2.71 -4.08 -17.46
CA ALA A 142 -4.06 -3.58 -17.20
C ALA A 142 -4.12 -2.08 -16.84
N MET A 143 -3.04 -1.50 -16.34
CA MET A 143 -3.03 -0.15 -15.75
C MET A 143 -2.12 0.81 -16.53
N PRO A 144 -2.66 1.63 -17.46
CA PRO A 144 -1.88 2.71 -18.05
C PRO A 144 -1.48 3.74 -16.98
N VAL A 145 -0.24 4.23 -17.05
CA VAL A 145 0.29 5.22 -16.11
C VAL A 145 -0.09 6.65 -16.52
N THR A 146 -0.32 7.49 -15.51
CA THR A 146 -0.38 8.95 -15.67
C THR A 146 0.92 9.57 -15.19
N ASP A 147 1.64 10.20 -16.11
CA ASP A 147 2.96 10.78 -15.84
C ASP A 147 2.88 12.13 -15.12
N ILE A 148 3.57 12.24 -13.99
CA ILE A 148 3.68 13.43 -13.16
C ILE A 148 5.14 13.87 -13.20
N GLY A 149 5.39 15.05 -13.73
CA GLY A 149 6.75 15.59 -13.83
C GLY A 149 7.28 15.95 -12.46
N PHE A 150 8.42 15.40 -12.06
CA PHE A 150 9.08 15.71 -10.80
C PHE A 150 9.37 17.21 -10.71
N GLY A 151 9.00 17.85 -9.59
CA GLY A 151 9.22 19.29 -9.39
C GLY A 151 8.30 20.22 -10.20
N SER A 152 7.37 19.69 -11.00
CA SER A 152 6.41 20.50 -11.75
C SER A 152 5.35 21.16 -10.86
N ASP A 153 4.61 22.13 -11.41
CA ASP A 153 3.44 22.73 -10.73
C ASP A 153 2.39 21.66 -10.35
N VAL A 154 2.14 20.69 -11.24
CA VAL A 154 1.23 19.56 -11.00
C VAL A 154 1.71 18.72 -9.81
N TYR A 155 3.02 18.46 -9.71
CA TYR A 155 3.62 17.71 -8.60
C TYR A 155 3.38 18.39 -7.25
N TYR A 156 3.63 19.70 -7.15
CA TYR A 156 3.38 20.45 -5.92
C TYR A 156 1.90 20.62 -5.59
N GLN A 157 1.05 20.78 -6.60
CA GLN A 157 -0.40 20.82 -6.42
C GLN A 157 -0.92 19.49 -5.84
N LEU A 158 -0.42 18.35 -6.33
CA LEU A 158 -0.76 17.03 -5.80
C LEU A 158 -0.28 16.86 -4.36
N LEU A 159 0.93 17.29 -4.00
CA LEU A 159 1.41 17.25 -2.61
C LEU A 159 0.55 18.08 -1.65
N THR A 160 -0.06 19.16 -2.14
CA THR A 160 -0.93 20.03 -1.35
C THR A 160 -2.34 19.46 -1.23
N THR A 161 -2.90 18.96 -2.33
CA THR A 161 -4.29 18.48 -2.41
C THR A 161 -4.45 17.03 -1.94
N ARG A 162 -3.37 16.23 -2.00
CA ARG A 162 -3.29 14.82 -1.61
C ARG A 162 -2.05 14.59 -0.74
N PRO A 163 -2.01 15.13 0.48
CA PRO A 163 -0.85 15.02 1.37
C PRO A 163 -0.44 13.56 1.66
N GLU A 164 -1.39 12.62 1.59
CA GLU A 164 -1.13 11.19 1.75
C GLU A 164 -0.28 10.57 0.63
N TRP A 165 -0.13 11.24 -0.52
CA TRP A 165 0.77 10.79 -1.61
C TRP A 165 2.22 11.18 -1.36
N GLY A 166 2.49 12.15 -0.47
CA GLY A 166 3.84 12.65 -0.21
C GLY A 166 4.82 11.57 0.25
N LYS A 167 4.34 10.54 0.96
CA LYS A 167 5.16 9.37 1.35
C LYS A 167 5.63 8.53 0.16
N TYR A 168 4.86 8.49 -0.94
CA TYR A 168 5.24 7.80 -2.17
C TYR A 168 6.22 8.65 -2.97
N PHE A 169 5.99 9.96 -3.02
CA PHE A 169 6.87 10.91 -3.72
C PHE A 169 8.25 10.97 -3.06
N ALA A 170 8.33 10.75 -1.75
CA ALA A 170 9.58 10.69 -1.00
C ALA A 170 10.43 9.43 -1.27
N LEU A 171 9.95 8.45 -2.03
CA LEU A 171 10.72 7.24 -2.35
C LEU A 171 11.88 7.52 -3.32
N GLY A 172 11.70 8.48 -4.24
CA GLY A 172 12.72 8.85 -5.23
C GLY A 172 12.15 9.71 -6.37
N GLU A 173 13.00 10.00 -7.33
CA GLU A 173 12.64 10.80 -8.52
C GLU A 173 11.82 10.01 -9.55
N ARG A 174 11.81 8.68 -9.46
CA ARG A 174 11.04 7.79 -10.32
C ARG A 174 10.27 6.78 -9.49
N VAL A 175 8.94 6.88 -9.52
CA VAL A 175 8.06 6.06 -8.68
C VAL A 175 6.78 5.77 -9.45
N ILE A 176 6.40 4.50 -9.58
CA ILE A 176 5.08 4.05 -10.02
C ILE A 176 4.28 3.65 -8.78
N PHE A 177 3.11 4.24 -8.58
CA PHE A 177 2.23 3.93 -7.46
C PHE A 177 0.77 3.87 -7.90
N VAL A 178 -0.02 3.01 -7.24
CA VAL A 178 -1.43 2.81 -7.56
C VAL A 178 -2.32 3.46 -6.51
N VAL A 179 -3.30 4.25 -6.90
CA VAL A 179 -4.32 4.81 -5.99
C VAL A 179 -5.68 4.61 -6.61
N ASP A 180 -6.61 4.06 -5.84
CA ASP A 180 -7.99 3.78 -6.28
C ASP A 180 -8.09 2.99 -7.61
N GLY A 181 -7.12 2.11 -7.86
CA GLY A 181 -7.05 1.27 -9.06
C GLY A 181 -6.42 1.95 -10.29
N GLU A 182 -5.94 3.18 -10.15
CA GLU A 182 -5.26 3.93 -11.21
C GLU A 182 -3.77 4.06 -10.91
N ALA A 183 -2.93 3.92 -11.95
CA ALA A 183 -1.48 4.02 -11.82
C ALA A 183 -0.96 5.42 -12.18
N TYR A 184 0.01 5.89 -11.39
CA TYR A 184 0.69 7.18 -11.58
C TYR A 184 2.19 6.96 -11.56
N GLN A 185 2.91 7.69 -12.40
CA GLN A 185 4.36 7.59 -12.48
C GLN A 185 5.00 8.95 -12.29
N ILE A 186 5.98 9.05 -11.41
CA ILE A 186 6.87 10.20 -11.33
C ILE A 186 7.94 10.05 -12.41
N VAL A 187 8.04 11.04 -13.28
CA VAL A 187 8.99 11.11 -14.41
C VAL A 187 9.78 12.42 -14.33
N SER A 188 10.74 12.64 -15.23
CA SER A 188 11.40 13.95 -15.33
C SER A 188 10.38 15.04 -15.64
N GLU A 189 10.67 16.28 -15.22
CA GLU A 189 9.73 17.41 -15.33
C GLU A 189 9.12 17.56 -16.74
N GLU A 190 9.95 17.45 -17.78
CA GLU A 190 9.57 17.63 -19.19
C GLU A 190 8.62 16.55 -19.74
N GLN A 191 8.59 15.38 -19.10
CA GLN A 191 7.79 14.23 -19.54
C GLN A 191 6.43 14.16 -18.84
N GLY A 192 6.22 14.97 -17.80
CA GLY A 192 4.98 15.01 -17.06
C GLY A 192 3.83 15.68 -17.79
N ILE A 193 2.60 15.40 -17.36
CA ILE A 193 1.44 16.17 -17.77
C ILE A 193 1.59 17.65 -17.38
N SER A 194 1.19 18.54 -18.28
CA SER A 194 1.29 19.99 -18.08
C SER A 194 0.15 20.59 -17.25
N SER A 195 -0.92 19.82 -17.00
CA SER A 195 -2.07 20.26 -16.20
C SER A 195 -2.74 19.09 -15.47
N LEU A 196 -3.35 19.38 -14.33
CA LEU A 196 -4.00 18.38 -13.49
C LEU A 196 -5.32 17.91 -14.12
N PRO A 197 -5.51 16.60 -14.40
CA PRO A 197 -6.75 16.08 -14.96
C PRO A 197 -7.94 16.32 -14.03
N SER A 198 -9.14 16.52 -14.57
CA SER A 198 -10.34 16.85 -13.78
C SER A 198 -10.69 15.79 -12.72
N ARG A 199 -10.45 14.50 -13.02
CA ARG A 199 -10.62 13.39 -12.05
C ARG A 199 -9.70 13.52 -10.83
N LEU A 200 -8.60 14.25 -11.01
CA LEU A 200 -7.57 14.50 -10.03
C LEU A 200 -7.72 15.88 -9.37
N SER A 201 -8.56 16.75 -9.90
CA SER A 201 -8.89 18.02 -9.26
C SER A 201 -9.82 17.80 -8.07
N VAL A 202 -9.56 18.48 -6.94
CA VAL A 202 -10.56 18.58 -5.87
C VAL A 202 -11.70 19.44 -6.42
N PRO A 203 -12.97 19.05 -6.29
CA PRO A 203 -14.07 19.92 -6.72
C PRO A 203 -13.94 21.23 -5.97
N GLU A 204 -13.86 22.35 -6.70
CA GLU A 204 -13.90 23.68 -6.10
C GLU A 204 -15.10 23.72 -5.16
N SER A 205 -14.83 23.92 -3.86
CA SER A 205 -15.89 24.30 -2.96
C SER A 205 -16.47 25.58 -3.53
N ASN A 206 -17.77 25.52 -3.88
CA ASN A 206 -18.49 26.61 -4.52
C ASN A 206 -18.41 27.84 -3.60
N SER A 207 -17.36 28.66 -3.75
CA SER A 207 -17.25 29.95 -3.12
C SER A 207 -18.14 30.86 -3.93
N GLY A 208 -19.38 30.99 -3.45
CA GLY A 208 -20.43 31.73 -4.11
C GLY A 208 -19.93 33.09 -4.56
N ALA A 209 -20.01 33.32 -5.86
CA ALA A 209 -20.06 34.67 -6.41
C ALA A 209 -21.21 35.42 -5.74
N SER A 210 -20.90 36.45 -4.96
CA SER A 210 -21.84 37.55 -4.72
C SER A 210 -21.12 38.87 -5.02
N ALA A 211 -21.00 39.17 -6.31
CA ALA A 211 -20.92 40.53 -6.78
C ALA A 211 -22.31 40.90 -7.30
N ASP A 212 -23.11 41.57 -6.47
CA ASP A 212 -23.99 42.61 -7.00
C ASP A 212 -24.20 43.71 -5.95
N GLY A 213 -24.14 44.94 -6.43
CA GLY A 213 -24.16 46.16 -5.64
C GLY A 213 -25.57 46.59 -5.25
N GLY A 214 -25.67 47.24 -4.09
CA GLY A 214 -26.90 47.87 -3.64
C GLY A 214 -26.64 48.79 -2.45
N VAL A 215 -26.41 50.06 -2.74
CA VAL A 215 -26.34 51.14 -1.75
C VAL A 215 -27.77 51.45 -1.28
N SER A 216 -28.09 51.30 0.02
CA SER A 216 -29.18 52.07 0.65
C SER A 216 -29.13 52.12 2.19
N ALA A 217 -28.90 53.34 2.69
CA ALA A 217 -29.48 54.02 3.85
C ALA A 217 -29.69 53.31 5.22
N VAL A 218 -28.85 53.71 6.17
CA VAL A 218 -29.13 54.18 7.55
C VAL A 218 -30.55 53.94 8.13
N ARG A 219 -30.62 53.20 9.25
CA ARG A 219 -31.38 53.65 10.44
C ARG A 219 -30.85 53.05 11.74
N SER A 220 -30.37 53.95 12.59
CA SER A 220 -30.09 53.77 14.02
C SER A 220 -31.39 53.49 14.79
N ILE A 221 -31.33 52.68 15.84
CA ILE A 221 -31.94 52.94 17.17
C ILE A 221 -31.32 51.96 18.18
N ARG A 222 -30.74 52.55 19.24
CA ARG A 222 -30.35 51.91 20.51
C ARG A 222 -31.57 51.41 21.28
N SER A 223 -31.33 50.51 22.24
CA SER A 223 -32.19 50.08 23.38
C SER A 223 -32.58 48.61 23.28
N LEU A 224 -32.63 47.81 24.34
CA LEU A 224 -32.46 48.02 25.78
C LEU A 224 -32.32 46.62 26.42
N CYS A 225 -31.58 46.56 27.52
CA CYS A 225 -31.81 45.77 28.72
C CYS A 225 -32.45 44.36 28.67
N SER A 226 -31.84 43.51 29.51
CA SER A 226 -32.47 42.55 30.42
C SER A 226 -32.36 41.07 30.06
N MET A 227 -31.38 40.44 30.73
CA MET A 227 -31.34 39.14 31.42
C MET A 227 -32.71 38.52 31.86
N PRO A 228 -32.81 37.36 32.58
CA PRO A 228 -31.86 36.24 32.91
C PRO A 228 -32.54 34.82 32.92
N PHE A 229 -31.84 33.83 33.52
CA PHE A 229 -32.30 32.59 34.20
C PHE A 229 -32.46 31.30 33.38
N LEU A 230 -31.62 30.26 33.55
CA LEU A 230 -31.36 29.34 34.67
C LEU A 230 -32.32 28.13 34.72
N THR A 231 -31.72 26.94 34.69
CA THR A 231 -32.13 25.66 35.31
C THR A 231 -33.40 24.95 34.86
N GLY A 232 -33.22 23.68 34.47
CA GLY A 232 -34.29 22.70 34.31
C GLY A 232 -33.77 21.28 34.09
N LEU A 233 -33.07 20.72 35.08
CA LEU A 233 -32.78 19.29 35.20
C LEU A 233 -34.09 18.57 35.55
N VAL A 234 -34.53 17.62 34.71
CA VAL A 234 -35.45 16.54 35.14
C VAL A 234 -34.93 15.22 34.59
N MET A 235 -34.40 14.41 35.50
CA MET A 235 -34.25 12.97 35.37
C MET A 235 -35.64 12.33 35.48
N LEU A 236 -35.99 11.39 34.60
CA LEU A 236 -36.86 10.29 35.00
C LEU A 236 -36.58 9.02 34.21
N VAL A 237 -36.58 7.94 34.97
CA VAL A 237 -36.03 6.62 34.69
C VAL A 237 -37.16 5.65 34.29
N PHE A 238 -36.74 4.55 33.65
CA PHE A 238 -37.34 3.21 33.60
C PHE A 238 -38.31 2.85 32.46
N GLY A 239 -38.02 1.70 31.85
CA GLY A 239 -39.01 0.93 31.08
C GLY A 239 -38.42 -0.19 30.22
N PHE A 240 -37.89 -1.25 30.86
CA PHE A 240 -37.55 -2.52 30.22
C PHE A 240 -38.78 -3.16 29.54
N LYS A 241 -38.64 -3.69 28.31
CA LYS A 241 -39.43 -4.85 27.87
C LYS A 241 -38.76 -5.62 26.72
N THR A 242 -38.36 -6.86 27.01
CA THR A 242 -38.00 -7.89 26.03
C THR A 242 -39.17 -8.85 25.82
N ARG A 243 -39.18 -9.51 24.64
CA ARG A 243 -39.78 -10.82 24.26
C ARG A 243 -40.64 -10.76 22.99
N PRO A 244 -40.89 -11.90 22.33
CA PRO A 244 -40.35 -13.26 22.53
C PRO A 244 -39.28 -13.66 21.51
#